data_AF-A0A962VW13-F1
#
_entry.id   AF-A0A962VW13-F1
#
_cell.length_a   1.000
_cell.length_b   1.000
_cell.length_c   1.000
_cell.angle_alpha   90.00
_cell.angle_beta   90.00
_cell.angle_gamma   90.00
#
_symmetry.space_group_name_H-M   'P 1'
#
loop_
_entity.id
_entity.type
_entity.pdbx_description
1 polymer ?
#
loop_
_entity_poly.entity_id
_entity_poly.type
_entity_poly.pdbx_seq_one_letter_code
_entity_poly.pdbx_strand_id
1 'polypeptide(L)'
;LAFISGEIGQILRVVPIVLILVITVSLVEAFLILPSHLGHSLSHMKAREPSRFRAAFERGFAHFRDQRFGPLLNRAIDHRYLTIGIVLMLFLLAVAMPVGGKLKFTGFPDIEGDLVEARILLPQGTPLARTESVVAHLTGVVRSINEDLRSAQPGGQDLVQNLTVLFGENPDAYETGPHVARIVVDLLSAEVRGTTMDEFRNRWREQAGAMTD
;
A
#
# COMPACT_ATOMS: atom_id res chain seq x y z
N LEU A 1 -15.95 4.53 -10.05
CA LEU A 1 -14.83 5.16 -9.31
C LEU A 1 -15.06 6.65 -9.09
N ALA A 2 -15.16 7.49 -10.13
CA ALA A 2 -15.34 8.95 -9.96
C ALA A 2 -16.63 9.41 -9.25
N PHE A 3 -17.62 8.53 -9.11
CA PHE A 3 -18.91 8.77 -8.46
C PHE A 3 -19.11 7.96 -7.16
N ILE A 4 -18.04 7.37 -6.62
CA ILE A 4 -18.09 6.69 -5.33
C ILE A 4 -18.08 7.78 -4.23
N SER A 5 -19.05 7.72 -3.32
CA SER A 5 -19.18 8.63 -2.18
C SER A 5 -18.39 8.15 -0.96
N GLY A 6 -18.03 9.07 -0.06
CA GLY A 6 -17.22 8.78 1.14
C GLY A 6 -15.76 9.21 1.01
N GLU A 7 -15.01 9.22 2.11
CA GLU A 7 -13.58 9.63 2.15
C GLU A 7 -12.72 8.83 1.16
N ILE A 8 -12.96 7.52 1.09
CA ILE A 8 -12.32 6.59 0.14
C ILE A 8 -12.60 7.01 -1.32
N GLY A 9 -13.83 7.44 -1.60
CA GLY A 9 -14.24 7.89 -2.93
C GLY A 9 -13.54 9.18 -3.38
N GLN A 10 -13.19 10.07 -2.44
CA GLN A 10 -12.48 11.31 -2.76
C GLN A 10 -11.05 11.05 -3.25
N ILE A 11 -10.31 10.15 -2.59
CA ILE A 11 -8.96 9.75 -3.00
C ILE A 11 -9.01 9.00 -4.33
N LEU A 12 -9.93 8.03 -4.46
CA LEU A 12 -10.05 7.20 -5.65
C LEU A 12 -10.59 7.94 -6.89
N ARG A 13 -11.15 9.14 -6.72
CA ARG A 13 -11.65 9.97 -7.84
C ARG A 13 -10.52 10.63 -8.63
N VAL A 14 -9.35 10.86 -8.03
CA VAL A 14 -8.21 11.51 -8.70
C VAL A 14 -7.68 10.63 -9.83
N VAL A 15 -7.50 9.34 -9.58
CA VAL A 15 -6.96 8.36 -10.55
C VAL A 15 -7.69 8.38 -11.90
N PRO A 16 -9.02 8.19 -11.98
CA PRO A 16 -9.73 8.19 -13.27
C PRO A 16 -9.74 9.56 -13.95
N ILE A 17 -9.75 10.67 -13.20
CA ILE A 17 -9.70 12.02 -13.78
C ILE A 17 -8.36 12.23 -14.48
N VAL A 18 -7.26 11.93 -13.80
CA VAL A 18 -5.90 12.03 -14.37
C VAL A 18 -5.77 11.12 -15.58
N LEU A 19 -6.26 9.88 -15.49
CA LEU A 19 -6.21 8.92 -16.60
C LEU A 19 -6.94 9.44 -17.85
N ILE A 20 -8.16 9.97 -17.69
CA ILE A 20 -8.93 10.54 -18.81
C ILE A 20 -8.18 11.73 -19.42
N LEU A 21 -7.63 12.61 -18.59
CA LEU A 21 -6.88 13.79 -19.04
C LEU A 21 -5.63 13.38 -19.83
N VAL A 22 -4.82 12.48 -19.29
CA VAL A 22 -3.59 11.97 -19.93
C VAL A 22 -3.91 11.25 -21.23
N ILE A 23 -4.91 10.37 -21.26
CA ILE A 23 -5.33 9.68 -22.49
C ILE A 23 -5.84 10.67 -23.53
N THR A 24 -6.60 11.70 -23.12
CA THR A 24 -7.11 12.72 -24.05
C THR A 24 -5.97 13.52 -24.67
N VAL A 25 -5.03 13.99 -23.86
CA VAL A 25 -3.84 14.71 -24.36
C VAL A 25 -2.99 13.81 -25.25
N SER A 26 -2.74 12.55 -24.84
CA SER A 26 -2.01 11.58 -25.63
C SER A 26 -2.68 11.27 -26.98
N LEU A 27 -4.01 11.20 -27.00
CA LEU A 27 -4.80 11.02 -28.22
C LEU A 27 -4.65 12.24 -29.15
N VAL A 28 -4.76 13.45 -28.60
CA VAL A 28 -4.55 14.71 -29.35
C VAL A 28 -3.14 14.76 -29.93
N GLU A 29 -2.12 14.42 -29.16
CA GLU A 29 -0.74 14.35 -29.64
C GLU A 29 -0.55 13.31 -30.74
N ALA A 30 -1.06 12.09 -30.54
CA ALA A 30 -0.92 11.00 -31.51
C ALA A 30 -1.55 11.33 -32.88
N PHE A 31 -2.66 12.08 -32.89
CA PHE A 31 -3.39 12.41 -34.12
C PHE A 31 -3.00 13.77 -34.74
N LEU A 32 -2.58 14.76 -33.96
CA LEU A 32 -2.31 16.12 -34.49
C LEU A 32 -0.81 16.46 -34.52
N ILE A 33 -0.08 16.15 -33.44
CA ILE A 33 1.30 16.60 -33.27
C ILE A 33 2.27 15.59 -33.87
N LEU A 34 2.12 14.31 -33.52
CA LEU A 34 2.99 13.22 -33.96
C LEU A 34 3.07 13.10 -35.50
N PRO A 35 1.98 13.23 -36.28
CA PRO A 35 2.07 13.13 -37.74
C PRO A 35 2.89 14.26 -38.37
N SER A 36 2.82 15.48 -37.82
CA SER A 36 3.63 16.62 -38.31
C SER A 36 5.11 16.44 -38.02
N HIS A 37 5.46 15.98 -36.81
CA HIS A 37 6.83 15.67 -36.41
C HIS A 37 7.42 14.49 -37.20
N LEU A 38 6.64 13.43 -37.40
CA LEU A 38 7.04 12.29 -38.21
C LEU A 38 7.17 12.64 -39.68
N GLY A 39 6.25 13.44 -40.23
CA GLY A 39 6.33 13.89 -41.62
C GLY A 39 7.62 14.64 -41.93
N HIS A 40 8.06 15.51 -41.01
CA HIS A 40 9.33 16.24 -41.15
C HIS A 40 10.57 15.39 -40.83
N SER A 41 10.48 14.45 -39.87
CA SER A 41 11.62 13.60 -39.50
C SER A 41 11.87 12.47 -40.50
N LEU A 42 10.81 11.92 -41.09
CA LEU A 42 10.87 10.85 -42.08
C LEU A 42 11.30 11.36 -43.46
N SER A 43 11.04 12.62 -43.81
CA SER A 43 11.49 13.21 -45.08
C SER A 43 13.02 13.34 -45.19
N HIS A 44 13.71 13.42 -44.05
CA HIS A 44 15.17 13.46 -43.96
C HIS A 44 15.83 12.11 -43.66
N MET A 45 15.04 11.07 -43.39
CA MET A 45 15.54 9.71 -43.23
C MET A 45 15.80 9.08 -44.61
N LYS A 46 17.03 9.18 -45.13
CA LYS A 46 17.50 8.25 -46.16
C LYS A 46 17.30 6.81 -45.65
N ALA A 47 16.82 5.92 -46.53
CA ALA A 47 16.65 4.50 -46.26
C ALA A 47 17.96 3.89 -45.72
N ARG A 48 18.10 3.90 -44.40
CA ARG A 48 19.26 3.35 -43.71
C ARG A 48 19.01 1.85 -43.63
N GLU A 49 19.94 1.05 -44.15
CA GLU A 49 19.80 -0.40 -44.11
C GLU A 49 19.53 -0.85 -42.66
N PRO A 50 18.53 -1.75 -42.45
CA PRO A 50 18.16 -2.18 -41.12
C PRO A 50 19.38 -2.83 -40.45
N SER A 51 19.68 -2.38 -39.23
CA SER A 51 20.73 -2.99 -38.41
C SER A 51 20.51 -4.51 -38.33
N ARG A 52 21.61 -5.29 -38.35
CA ARG A 52 21.57 -6.76 -38.28
C ARG A 52 20.73 -7.27 -37.10
N PHE A 53 20.72 -6.52 -35.99
CA PHE A 53 19.87 -6.80 -34.83
C PHE A 53 18.38 -6.63 -35.15
N ARG A 54 17.98 -5.50 -35.76
CA ARG A 54 16.60 -5.23 -36.17
C ARG A 54 16.09 -6.31 -37.13
N ALA A 55 16.89 -6.67 -38.13
CA ALA A 55 16.53 -7.71 -39.10
C ALA A 55 16.44 -9.12 -38.47
N ALA A 56 17.23 -9.41 -37.43
CA ALA A 56 17.10 -10.66 -36.67
C ALA A 56 15.82 -10.68 -35.83
N PHE A 57 15.52 -9.57 -35.15
CA PHE A 57 14.30 -9.42 -34.36
C PHE A 57 13.04 -9.52 -35.22
N GLU A 58 12.96 -8.78 -36.34
CA GLU A 58 11.82 -8.81 -37.25
C GLU A 58 11.56 -10.23 -37.79
N ARG A 59 12.61 -10.97 -38.13
CA ARG A 59 12.49 -12.39 -38.56
C ARG A 59 11.98 -13.29 -37.44
N GLY A 60 12.50 -13.12 -36.21
CA GLY A 60 12.02 -13.88 -35.05
C GLY A 60 10.56 -13.60 -34.72
N PHE A 61 10.18 -12.32 -34.74
CA PHE A 61 8.81 -11.88 -34.52
C PHE A 61 7.86 -12.40 -35.60
N ALA A 62 8.22 -12.28 -36.88
CA ALA A 62 7.43 -12.81 -37.98
C ALA A 62 7.25 -14.32 -37.87
N HIS A 63 8.31 -15.07 -37.55
CA HIS A 63 8.24 -16.50 -37.34
C HIS A 63 7.30 -16.87 -36.18
N PHE A 64 7.35 -16.16 -35.05
CA PHE A 64 6.43 -16.39 -33.93
C PHE A 64 4.97 -16.09 -34.32
N ARG A 65 4.73 -14.94 -34.94
CA ARG A 65 3.40 -14.51 -35.38
C ARG A 65 2.79 -15.53 -36.34
N ASP A 66 3.55 -15.96 -37.34
CA ASP A 66 3.04 -16.76 -38.46
C ASP A 66 3.01 -18.26 -38.12
N GLN A 67 3.97 -18.78 -37.37
CA GLN A 67 4.07 -20.23 -37.09
C GLN A 67 3.54 -20.66 -35.72
N ARG A 68 3.47 -19.76 -34.73
CA ARG A 68 2.97 -20.11 -33.40
C ARG A 68 1.62 -19.47 -33.11
N PHE A 69 1.55 -18.15 -33.22
CA PHE A 69 0.35 -17.40 -32.85
C PHE A 69 -0.82 -17.64 -33.83
N GLY A 70 -0.58 -17.52 -35.14
CA GLY A 70 -1.60 -17.74 -36.17
C GLY A 70 -2.30 -19.10 -36.07
N PRO A 71 -1.57 -20.23 -36.03
CA PRO A 71 -2.19 -21.55 -35.91
C PRO A 71 -2.91 -21.77 -34.58
N LEU A 72 -2.41 -21.19 -33.48
CA LEU A 72 -3.09 -21.24 -32.18
C LEU A 72 -4.42 -20.48 -32.22
N LEU A 73 -4.43 -19.29 -32.83
CA LEU A 73 -5.62 -18.49 -33.03
C LEU A 73 -6.66 -19.23 -33.89
N ASN A 74 -6.24 -19.85 -34.99
CA ASN A 74 -7.13 -20.66 -35.82
C ASN A 74 -7.75 -21.80 -35.03
N ARG A 75 -6.96 -22.55 -34.23
CA ARG A 75 -7.54 -23.59 -33.34
C ARG A 75 -8.51 -23.03 -32.31
N ALA A 76 -8.24 -21.86 -31.75
CA ALA A 76 -9.13 -21.22 -30.79
C ALA A 76 -10.47 -20.81 -31.43
N ILE A 77 -10.46 -20.41 -32.71
CA ILE A 77 -11.65 -20.09 -33.49
C ILE A 77 -12.41 -21.37 -33.89
N ASP A 78 -11.70 -22.39 -34.37
CA ASP A 78 -12.29 -23.67 -34.76
C ASP A 78 -13.00 -24.34 -33.57
N HIS A 79 -12.38 -24.29 -32.39
CA HIS A 79 -12.95 -24.77 -31.13
C HIS A 79 -13.62 -23.66 -30.31
N ARG A 80 -14.44 -22.81 -30.95
CA ARG A 80 -15.09 -21.65 -30.32
C ARG A 80 -15.76 -21.93 -28.96
N TYR A 81 -16.44 -23.09 -28.81
CA TYR A 81 -17.12 -23.45 -27.58
C TYR A 81 -16.15 -23.79 -26.44
N LEU A 82 -15.02 -24.44 -26.76
CA LEU A 82 -13.96 -24.70 -25.80
C LEU A 82 -13.33 -23.38 -25.34
N THR A 83 -13.05 -22.46 -26.27
CA THR A 83 -12.50 -21.14 -25.98
C THR A 83 -13.42 -20.33 -25.05
N ILE A 84 -14.72 -20.27 -25.36
CA ILE A 84 -15.71 -19.62 -24.49
C ILE A 84 -15.80 -20.31 -23.13
N GLY A 85 -15.77 -21.65 -23.11
CA GLY A 85 -15.77 -22.43 -21.87
C GLY A 85 -14.57 -22.12 -20.97
N ILE A 86 -13.37 -22.00 -21.55
CA ILE A 86 -12.16 -21.61 -20.81
C ILE A 86 -12.29 -20.18 -20.27
N VAL A 87 -12.79 -19.23 -21.06
CA VAL A 87 -13.02 -17.85 -20.60
C VAL A 87 -14.00 -17.81 -19.44
N LEU A 88 -15.13 -18.52 -19.54
CA LEU A 88 -16.11 -18.60 -18.46
C LEU A 88 -15.55 -19.30 -17.22
N MET A 89 -14.79 -20.38 -17.39
CA MET A 89 -14.11 -21.07 -16.28
C MET A 89 -13.16 -20.12 -15.55
N LEU A 90 -12.32 -19.37 -16.27
CA LEU A 90 -11.40 -18.40 -15.68
C LEU A 90 -12.14 -17.25 -15.00
N PHE A 91 -13.22 -16.76 -15.60
CA PHE A 91 -14.07 -15.73 -15.00
C PHE A 91 -14.70 -16.21 -13.69
N LEU A 92 -15.30 -17.41 -13.69
CA LEU A 92 -15.88 -18.01 -12.50
C LEU A 92 -14.84 -18.24 -11.42
N LEU A 93 -13.63 -18.71 -11.78
CA LEU A 93 -12.53 -18.89 -10.82
C LEU A 93 -12.10 -17.56 -10.20
N ALA A 94 -11.98 -16.51 -11.01
CA ALA A 94 -11.63 -15.17 -10.55
C ALA A 94 -12.65 -14.60 -9.55
N VAL A 95 -13.96 -14.82 -9.78
CA VAL A 95 -15.04 -14.39 -8.88
C VAL A 95 -15.17 -15.31 -7.66
N ALA A 96 -14.92 -16.61 -7.81
CA ALA A 96 -15.03 -17.59 -6.73
C ALA A 96 -13.96 -17.41 -5.65
N MET A 97 -12.77 -16.91 -5.97
CA MET A 97 -11.72 -16.67 -4.96
C MET A 97 -12.11 -15.66 -3.86
N PRO A 98 -12.60 -14.45 -4.17
CA PRO A 98 -13.08 -13.51 -3.15
C PRO A 98 -14.37 -13.98 -2.48
N VAL A 99 -15.34 -14.53 -3.23
CA VAL A 99 -16.61 -15.01 -2.65
C VAL A 99 -16.40 -16.21 -1.72
N GLY A 100 -15.50 -17.12 -2.09
CA GLY A 100 -15.13 -18.28 -1.29
C GLY A 100 -14.22 -17.98 -0.10
N GLY A 101 -13.92 -16.70 0.18
CA GLY A 101 -13.12 -16.26 1.33
C GLY A 101 -11.64 -16.66 1.27
N LYS A 102 -11.17 -17.17 0.12
CA LYS A 102 -9.75 -17.48 -0.09
C LYS A 102 -8.92 -16.22 -0.25
N LEU A 103 -9.52 -15.17 -0.81
CA LEU A 103 -8.91 -13.86 -0.92
C LEU A 103 -9.55 -12.90 0.08
N LYS A 104 -8.78 -12.50 1.09
CA LYS A 104 -9.20 -11.47 2.05
C LYS A 104 -9.06 -10.11 1.38
N PHE A 105 -10.14 -9.34 1.39
CA PHE A 105 -10.12 -7.96 0.91
C PHE A 105 -9.73 -7.03 2.05
N THR A 106 -8.59 -6.35 1.89
CA THR A 106 -8.15 -5.27 2.76
C THR A 106 -8.23 -3.98 1.95
N GLY A 107 -9.10 -3.04 2.36
CA GLY A 107 -9.42 -1.85 1.57
C GLY A 107 -8.25 -0.88 1.41
N PHE A 108 -7.44 -0.73 2.45
CA PHE A 108 -6.16 -0.03 2.42
C PHE A 108 -5.13 -0.87 3.16
N PRO A 109 -3.94 -1.13 2.57
CA PRO A 109 -2.87 -1.73 3.33
C PRO A 109 -2.49 -0.79 4.47
N ASP A 110 -2.19 -1.35 5.64
CA ASP A 110 -1.66 -0.56 6.75
C ASP A 110 -0.31 0.01 6.31
N ILE A 111 -0.26 1.34 6.17
CA ILE A 111 1.00 2.04 5.89
C ILE A 111 1.75 2.09 7.20
N GLU A 112 3.03 1.72 7.15
CA GLU A 112 3.88 1.79 8.31
C GLU A 112 4.05 3.26 8.75
N GLY A 113 3.47 3.58 9.90
CA GLY A 113 3.53 4.92 10.49
C GLY A 113 4.66 5.06 11.50
N ASP A 114 4.85 6.30 11.94
CA ASP A 114 5.89 6.69 12.89
C ASP A 114 5.36 6.85 14.31
N LEU A 115 4.06 6.68 14.53
CA LEU A 115 3.40 7.04 15.80
C LEU A 115 2.63 5.86 16.37
N VAL A 116 2.93 5.51 17.62
CA VAL A 116 2.25 4.47 18.41
C VAL A 116 1.47 5.14 19.54
N GLU A 117 0.22 4.76 19.71
CA GLU A 117 -0.60 5.25 20.84
C GLU A 117 -0.98 4.11 21.78
N ALA A 118 -0.83 4.36 23.08
CA ALA A 118 -1.50 3.59 24.11
C ALA A 118 -2.60 4.45 24.74
N ARG A 119 -3.83 3.94 24.69
CA ARG A 119 -5.03 4.59 25.23
C ARG A 119 -5.43 3.85 26.50
N ILE A 120 -5.50 4.59 27.60
CA ILE A 120 -5.71 4.05 28.94
C ILE A 120 -7.10 4.50 29.40
N LEU A 121 -7.89 3.53 29.86
CA LEU A 121 -9.20 3.74 30.46
C LEU A 121 -9.27 2.86 31.71
N LEU A 122 -9.32 3.50 32.88
CA LEU A 122 -9.50 2.83 34.16
C LEU A 122 -10.96 2.98 34.63
N PRO A 123 -11.43 2.18 35.60
CA PRO A 123 -12.77 2.32 36.15
C PRO A 123 -13.05 3.74 36.67
N GLN A 124 -14.27 4.22 36.45
CA GLN A 124 -14.71 5.53 36.95
C GLN A 124 -14.53 5.64 38.47
N GLY A 125 -14.04 6.78 38.94
CA GLY A 125 -13.67 7.00 40.34
C GLY A 125 -12.21 6.66 40.68
N THR A 126 -11.44 6.14 39.73
CA THR A 126 -9.99 5.95 39.91
C THR A 126 -9.29 7.30 40.12
N PRO A 127 -8.50 7.48 41.20
CA PRO A 127 -7.80 8.73 41.44
C PRO A 127 -6.64 8.92 40.46
N LEU A 128 -6.30 10.18 40.16
CA LEU A 128 -5.23 10.54 39.22
C LEU A 128 -3.90 9.84 39.55
N ALA A 129 -3.54 9.76 40.84
CA ALA A 129 -2.30 9.12 41.29
C ALA A 129 -2.20 7.64 40.85
N ARG A 130 -3.33 6.92 40.75
CA ARG A 130 -3.34 5.54 40.25
C ARG A 130 -3.09 5.50 38.75
N THR A 131 -3.70 6.41 37.99
CA THR A 131 -3.48 6.55 36.55
C THR A 131 -2.03 6.94 36.25
N GLU A 132 -1.45 7.86 37.02
CA GLU A 132 -0.03 8.24 36.92
C GLU A 132 0.90 7.05 37.15
N SER A 133 0.59 6.18 38.11
CA SER A 133 1.37 4.96 38.34
C SER A 133 1.32 3.99 37.15
N VAL A 134 0.16 3.84 36.50
CA VAL A 134 0.01 2.99 35.32
C VAL A 134 0.77 3.57 34.13
N VAL A 135 0.65 4.88 33.91
CA VAL A 135 1.39 5.59 32.88
C VAL A 135 2.91 5.50 33.11
N ALA A 136 3.37 5.68 34.35
CA ALA A 136 4.79 5.58 34.68
C ALA A 136 5.35 4.18 34.39
N HIS A 137 4.58 3.12 34.67
CA HIS A 137 4.95 1.75 34.31
C HIS A 137 5.08 1.58 32.80
N LEU A 138 4.05 1.99 32.04
CA LEU A 138 4.02 1.89 30.59
C LEU A 138 5.15 2.66 29.89
N THR A 139 5.41 3.89 30.34
CA THR A 139 6.48 4.73 29.80
C THR A 139 7.87 4.21 30.18
N GLY A 140 8.01 3.58 31.35
CA GLY A 140 9.21 2.86 31.75
C GLY A 140 9.52 1.69 30.81
N VAL A 141 8.50 0.91 30.44
CA VAL A 141 8.64 -0.20 29.47
C VAL A 141 9.06 0.32 28.10
N VAL A 142 8.47 1.43 27.62
CA VAL A 142 8.88 2.06 26.34
C VAL A 142 10.37 2.42 26.34
N ARG A 143 10.89 2.96 27.45
CA ARG A 143 12.31 3.29 27.59
C ARG A 143 13.19 2.03 27.55
N SER A 144 12.79 0.96 28.22
CA SER A 144 13.51 -0.32 28.17
C SER A 144 13.57 -0.87 26.74
N ILE A 145 12.45 -0.84 26.02
CA ILE A 145 12.40 -1.30 24.62
C ILE A 145 13.28 -0.44 23.72
N ASN A 146 13.31 0.88 23.95
CA ASN A 146 14.19 1.78 23.21
C ASN A 146 15.67 1.39 23.41
N GLU A 147 16.09 1.13 24.65
CA GLU A 147 17.46 0.72 24.97
C GLU A 147 17.81 -0.63 24.30
N ASP A 148 16.91 -1.61 24.38
CA ASP A 148 17.10 -2.93 23.78
C ASP A 148 17.22 -2.87 22.25
N LEU A 149 16.37 -2.06 21.59
CA LEU A 149 16.29 -1.97 20.14
C LEU A 149 17.25 -0.94 19.54
N ARG A 150 17.92 -0.12 20.36
CA ARG A 150 18.89 0.90 19.91
C ARG A 150 20.00 0.28 19.06
N SER A 151 20.50 -0.89 19.45
CA SER A 151 21.56 -1.60 18.71
C SER A 151 21.11 -2.09 17.33
N ALA A 152 19.80 -2.29 17.13
CA ALA A 152 19.21 -2.70 15.86
C ALA A 152 18.91 -1.53 14.92
N GLN A 153 19.01 -0.27 15.39
CA GLN A 153 18.78 0.91 14.57
C GLN A 153 20.04 1.37 13.84
N PRO A 154 19.91 1.95 12.64
CA PRO A 154 21.06 2.52 11.94
C PRO A 154 21.78 3.56 12.79
N GLY A 155 23.10 3.44 12.90
CA GLY A 155 23.91 4.37 13.67
C GLY A 155 23.75 4.27 15.19
N GLY A 156 23.03 3.26 15.70
CA GLY A 156 22.82 3.09 17.15
C GLY A 156 22.03 4.25 17.77
N GLN A 157 21.15 4.88 17.00
CA GLN A 157 20.29 5.96 17.45
C GLN A 157 19.04 5.44 18.16
N ASP A 158 18.38 6.30 18.91
CA ASP A 158 17.15 5.95 19.62
C ASP A 158 16.00 5.67 18.65
N LEU A 159 15.31 4.56 18.87
CA LEU A 159 14.08 4.22 18.15
C LEU A 159 12.95 5.16 18.58
N VAL A 160 12.87 5.52 19.85
CA VAL A 160 11.86 6.45 20.37
C VAL A 160 12.42 7.87 20.33
N GLN A 161 11.85 8.70 19.48
CA GLN A 161 12.26 10.10 19.29
C GLN A 161 11.59 11.02 20.30
N ASN A 162 10.32 10.78 20.60
CA ASN A 162 9.57 11.58 21.56
C ASN A 162 8.49 10.73 22.24
N LEU A 163 8.18 11.10 23.49
CA LEU A 163 7.16 10.45 24.30
C LEU A 163 6.31 11.53 24.96
N THR A 164 5.05 11.59 24.55
CA THR A 164 4.07 12.55 25.07
C THR A 164 3.01 11.81 25.88
N VAL A 165 2.69 12.34 27.06
CA VAL A 165 1.62 11.82 27.92
C VAL A 165 0.56 12.90 28.10
N LEU A 166 -0.69 12.55 27.84
CA LEU A 166 -1.86 13.39 27.99
C LEU A 166 -2.76 12.75 29.05
N PHE A 167 -2.86 13.36 30.23
CA PHE A 167 -3.80 12.92 31.27
C PHE A 167 -5.17 13.55 31.05
N GLY A 168 -6.24 12.84 31.40
CA GLY A 168 -7.60 13.37 31.25
C GLY A 168 -8.18 13.26 29.84
N GLU A 169 -7.41 12.70 28.89
CA GLU A 169 -7.79 12.56 27.49
C GLU A 169 -7.68 11.10 27.03
N ASN A 170 -8.78 10.57 26.49
CA ASN A 170 -8.78 9.34 25.71
C ASN A 170 -9.77 9.52 24.54
N PRO A 171 -9.29 9.57 23.28
CA PRO A 171 -10.13 9.83 22.11
C PRO A 171 -11.27 8.82 21.90
N ASP A 172 -11.13 7.60 22.43
CA ASP A 172 -12.11 6.52 22.23
C ASP A 172 -13.10 6.39 23.39
N ALA A 173 -12.76 6.91 24.56
CA ALA A 173 -13.58 6.72 25.76
C ALA A 173 -14.80 7.65 25.80
N TYR A 174 -14.85 8.68 24.95
CA TYR A 174 -15.86 9.77 24.98
C TYR A 174 -16.06 10.40 26.37
N GLU A 175 -15.10 10.21 27.28
CA GLU A 175 -15.10 10.66 28.66
C GLU A 175 -13.77 11.35 28.96
N THR A 176 -13.82 12.40 29.79
CA THR A 176 -12.64 13.08 30.32
C THR A 176 -12.63 12.96 31.84
N GLY A 177 -11.44 12.75 32.42
CA GLY A 177 -11.32 12.63 33.86
C GLY A 177 -10.03 11.98 34.34
N PRO A 178 -9.82 11.90 35.67
CA PRO A 178 -8.61 11.35 36.26
C PRO A 178 -8.33 9.89 35.91
N HIS A 179 -9.35 9.13 35.48
CA HIS A 179 -9.29 7.71 35.13
C HIS A 179 -8.84 7.43 33.69
N VAL A 180 -8.62 8.46 32.86
CA VAL A 180 -8.19 8.31 31.46
C VAL A 180 -6.84 8.96 31.19
N ALA A 181 -6.08 8.36 30.28
CA ALA A 181 -4.83 8.92 29.77
C ALA A 181 -4.50 8.39 28.37
N ARG A 182 -3.68 9.14 27.64
CA ARG A 182 -3.15 8.78 26.32
C ARG A 182 -1.64 8.96 26.31
N ILE A 183 -0.92 7.92 25.88
CA ILE A 183 0.52 7.95 25.66
C ILE A 183 0.74 7.91 24.16
N VAL A 184 1.46 8.89 23.63
CA VAL A 184 1.86 9.00 22.23
C VAL A 184 3.37 8.82 22.16
N VAL A 185 3.82 7.81 21.43
CA VAL A 185 5.24 7.49 21.23
C VAL A 185 5.57 7.74 19.77
N ASP A 186 6.42 8.73 19.53
CA ASP A 186 6.97 9.02 18.21
C ASP A 186 8.22 8.17 18.02
N LEU A 187 8.18 7.28 17.03
CA LEU A 187 9.28 6.42 16.62
C LEU A 187 10.10 7.08 15.52
N LEU A 188 11.32 6.58 15.35
CA LEU A 188 12.13 6.85 14.18
C LEU A 188 11.35 6.46 12.92
N SER A 189 11.53 7.25 11.86
CA SER A 189 10.73 7.09 10.65
C SER A 189 10.84 5.69 10.05
N ALA A 190 9.71 5.17 9.57
CA ALA A 190 9.59 3.88 8.89
C ALA A 190 10.60 3.69 7.74
N GLU A 191 11.01 4.78 7.10
CA GLU A 191 12.00 4.76 6.01
C GLU A 191 13.42 4.40 6.48
N VAL A 192 13.74 4.67 7.75
CA VAL A 192 15.11 4.57 8.29
C VAL A 192 15.21 3.47 9.34
N ARG A 193 14.18 3.24 10.15
CA ARG A 193 14.26 2.28 11.27
C ARG A 193 14.43 0.84 10.78
N GLY A 194 15.16 0.04 11.56
CA GLY A 194 15.39 -1.38 11.28
C GLY A 194 14.30 -2.32 11.80
N THR A 195 13.31 -1.78 12.50
CA THR A 195 12.27 -2.52 13.24
C THR A 195 10.88 -2.14 12.75
N THR A 196 9.98 -3.11 12.68
CA THR A 196 8.60 -2.84 12.26
C THR A 196 7.74 -2.28 13.38
N MET A 197 6.71 -1.52 13.01
CA MET A 197 5.68 -1.05 13.94
C MET A 197 5.03 -2.19 14.76
N ASP A 198 4.72 -3.29 14.07
CA ASP A 198 4.10 -4.46 14.69
C ASP A 198 5.02 -5.13 15.71
N GLU A 199 6.32 -5.21 15.43
CA GLU A 199 7.31 -5.72 16.36
C GLU A 199 7.38 -4.87 17.63
N PHE A 200 7.47 -3.55 17.49
CA PHE A 200 7.49 -2.63 18.63
C PHE A 200 6.21 -2.76 19.47
N ARG A 201 5.04 -2.75 18.82
CA ARG A 201 3.73 -2.88 19.47
C ARG A 201 3.62 -4.20 20.25
N ASN A 202 4.04 -5.32 19.66
CA ASN A 202 3.95 -6.63 20.30
C ASN A 202 4.88 -6.71 21.51
N ARG A 203 6.14 -6.25 21.39
CA ARG A 203 7.06 -6.18 22.53
C ARG A 203 6.53 -5.29 23.65
N TRP A 204 5.94 -4.15 23.30
CA TRP A 204 5.34 -3.26 24.30
C TRP A 204 4.20 -3.93 25.05
N ARG A 205 3.31 -4.66 24.36
CA ARG A 205 2.23 -5.43 25.01
C ARG A 205 2.76 -6.56 25.90
N GLU A 206 3.78 -7.29 25.44
CA GLU A 206 4.37 -8.39 26.20
C GLU A 206 5.06 -7.90 27.47
N GLN A 207 5.88 -6.85 27.38
CA GLN A 207 6.62 -6.30 28.53
C GLN A 207 5.75 -5.47 29.48
N ALA A 208 4.69 -4.83 28.98
CA ALA A 208 3.72 -4.13 29.83
C ALA A 208 2.97 -5.10 30.76
N GLY A 209 2.84 -6.36 30.35
CA GLY A 209 2.13 -7.41 31.07
C GLY A 209 0.60 -7.30 30.93
N ALA A 210 -0.12 -8.26 31.51
CA ALA A 210 -1.58 -8.19 31.60
C ALA A 210 -1.96 -7.10 32.61
N MET A 211 -2.37 -5.94 32.10
CA MET A 211 -3.12 -4.98 32.92
C MET A 211 -4.55 -5.52 33.01
N THR A 212 -4.94 -5.92 34.22
CA THR A 212 -6.29 -6.42 34.51
C THR A 212 -7.35 -5.46 34.00
N ASP A 213 -8.28 -6.00 33.21
CA ASP A 213 -9.56 -5.37 32.83
C ASP A 213 -10.33 -4.86 34.07
#